data_AF-A0AAD7AX84-F1
#
_entry.id   AF-A0AAD7AX84-F1
#
_cell.length_a   1.000
_cell.length_b   1.000
_cell.length_c   1.000
_cell.angle_alpha   90.00
_cell.angle_beta   90.00
_cell.angle_gamma   90.00
#
_symmetry.space_group_name_H-M   'P 1'
#
loop_
_entity.id
_entity.type
_entity.pdbx_description
1 polymer ?
#
loop_
_entity_poly.entity_id
_entity_poly.type
_entity_poly.pdbx_seq_one_letter_code
_entity_poly.pdbx_strand_id
1 'polypeptide(L)'
;MSQQILQRARSPRTTPRRARFGWRIRRLFFSPEGPRAWATLQSRSSSAIPAFALISYLLALTPTVVMLMGWDGTGPSSFATLIGVFYFIGGMGMTIGAVFEWVVGNTFPFIVFGTFGGFWLSVAVLFDPTMQIASAFPDGTNTPAYNHGIQFYFTFWAVLAALYFVASLRTNVAFAVRPSIHLHV
;
A
#
# COMPACT_ATOMS: atom_id res chain seq x y z
N MET A 1 31.17 3.23 -64.80
CA MET A 1 32.14 3.66 -63.75
C MET A 1 31.49 4.72 -62.85
N SER A 2 30.37 4.42 -62.19
CA SER A 2 29.51 5.43 -61.53
C SER A 2 28.85 4.99 -60.22
N GLN A 3 29.15 3.78 -59.71
CA GLN A 3 28.57 3.27 -58.45
C GLN A 3 29.57 3.25 -57.27
N GLN A 4 30.87 3.46 -57.51
CA GLN A 4 31.89 3.45 -56.44
C GLN A 4 32.03 4.80 -55.71
N ILE A 5 31.48 5.89 -56.26
CA ILE A 5 31.58 7.23 -55.65
C ILE A 5 30.48 7.44 -54.59
N LEU A 6 29.30 6.84 -54.76
CA LEU A 6 28.16 7.02 -53.83
C LEU A 6 28.23 6.16 -52.56
N GLN A 7 29.06 5.11 -52.51
CA GLN A 7 29.24 4.31 -51.29
C GLN A 7 30.23 4.90 -50.29
N ARG A 8 31.08 5.85 -50.68
CA ARG A 8 32.04 6.51 -49.78
C ARG A 8 31.42 7.59 -48.86
N ALA A 9 30.13 7.86 -48.98
CA ALA A 9 29.43 8.85 -48.14
C ALA A 9 28.83 8.28 -46.83
N ARG A 10 29.00 6.98 -46.54
CA ARG A 10 28.53 6.34 -45.30
C ARG A 10 29.67 5.79 -44.44
N SER A 11 30.77 6.53 -44.29
CA SER A 11 31.67 6.26 -43.17
C SER A 11 31.07 6.84 -41.88
N PRO A 12 31.04 6.12 -40.74
CA PRO A 12 30.59 6.69 -39.49
C PRO A 12 31.52 7.85 -39.15
N ARG A 13 30.98 9.07 -39.12
CA ARG A 13 31.71 10.26 -38.67
C ARG A 13 32.24 9.97 -37.27
N THR A 14 33.54 9.69 -37.17
CA THR A 14 34.24 9.59 -35.90
C THR A 14 34.23 10.98 -35.28
N THR A 15 33.20 11.26 -34.46
CA THR A 15 33.09 12.56 -33.78
C THR A 15 34.41 12.84 -33.05
N PRO A 16 35.10 13.96 -33.37
CA PRO A 16 36.39 14.26 -32.79
C PRO A 16 36.26 14.32 -31.27
N ARG A 17 37.24 13.78 -30.53
CA ARG A 17 37.23 13.70 -29.05
C ARG A 17 36.89 15.05 -28.39
N ARG A 18 37.27 16.17 -29.00
CA ARG A 18 36.91 17.54 -28.57
C ARG A 18 35.43 17.87 -28.69
N ALA A 19 34.76 17.40 -29.76
CA ALA A 19 33.32 17.57 -29.91
C ALA A 19 32.54 16.76 -28.86
N ARG A 20 33.01 15.56 -28.51
CA ARG A 20 32.44 14.75 -27.41
C ARG A 20 32.66 15.40 -26.03
N PHE A 21 33.80 16.03 -25.81
CA PHE A 21 34.10 16.75 -24.57
C PHE A 21 33.23 18.00 -24.41
N GLY A 22 33.15 18.83 -25.45
CA GLY A 22 32.24 19.98 -25.48
C GLY A 22 30.78 19.58 -25.31
N TRP A 23 30.34 18.48 -25.93
CA TRP A 23 28.99 17.93 -25.72
C TRP A 23 28.73 17.47 -24.28
N ARG A 24 29.72 16.85 -23.62
CA ARG A 24 29.61 16.43 -22.21
C ARG A 24 29.51 17.62 -21.26
N ILE A 25 30.34 18.64 -21.48
CA ILE A 25 30.31 19.88 -20.71
C ILE A 25 28.98 20.60 -20.91
N ARG A 26 28.49 20.67 -22.16
CA ARG A 26 27.19 21.25 -22.50
C ARG A 26 26.05 20.46 -21.81
N ARG A 27 26.11 19.12 -21.78
CA ARG A 27 25.13 18.32 -21.02
C ARG A 27 25.20 18.56 -19.51
N LEU A 28 26.38 18.72 -18.92
CA LEU A 28 26.54 18.98 -17.48
C LEU A 28 25.96 20.34 -17.05
N PHE A 29 26.02 21.34 -17.93
CA PHE A 29 25.51 22.68 -17.63
C PHE A 29 24.05 22.92 -18.06
N PHE A 30 23.57 22.25 -19.11
CA PHE A 30 22.21 22.44 -19.64
C PHE A 30 21.22 21.35 -19.24
N SER A 31 21.70 20.22 -18.74
CA SER A 31 20.82 19.32 -18.00
C SER A 31 20.90 19.81 -16.56
N PRO A 32 19.82 20.35 -15.97
CA PRO A 32 19.73 20.22 -14.53
C PRO A 32 19.80 18.70 -14.32
N GLU A 33 20.90 18.19 -13.78
CA GLU A 33 20.89 16.87 -13.17
C GLU A 33 20.00 17.00 -11.93
N GLY A 34 18.69 17.15 -12.19
CA GLY A 34 17.64 17.19 -11.21
C GLY A 34 17.68 15.85 -10.48
N PRO A 35 17.46 15.83 -9.18
CA PRO A 35 18.32 14.99 -8.38
C PRO A 35 17.90 13.52 -8.48
N ARG A 36 18.70 12.77 -9.24
CA ARG A 36 18.38 11.41 -9.69
C ARG A 36 18.36 10.44 -8.51
N ALA A 37 19.16 10.69 -7.48
CA ALA A 37 19.18 9.84 -6.29
C ALA A 37 17.84 9.89 -5.54
N TRP A 38 17.29 11.06 -5.22
CA TRP A 38 16.01 11.14 -4.51
C TRP A 38 14.85 10.69 -5.39
N ALA A 39 14.87 10.95 -6.70
CA ALA A 39 13.79 10.52 -7.59
C ALA A 39 13.74 8.98 -7.70
N THR A 40 14.90 8.33 -7.74
CA THR A 40 14.99 6.86 -7.80
C THR A 40 14.70 6.22 -6.44
N LEU A 41 15.07 6.87 -5.34
CA LEU A 41 14.72 6.43 -3.99
C LEU A 41 13.22 6.58 -3.74
N GLN A 42 12.62 7.70 -4.15
CA GLN A 42 11.19 7.93 -4.09
C GLN A 42 10.42 6.91 -4.94
N SER A 43 10.92 6.57 -6.14
CA SER A 43 10.29 5.54 -6.97
C SER A 43 10.40 4.12 -6.40
N ARG A 44 11.43 3.84 -5.58
CA ARG A 44 11.60 2.55 -4.90
C ARG A 44 10.83 2.48 -3.58
N SER A 45 10.76 3.57 -2.83
CA SER A 45 9.99 3.65 -1.59
C SER A 45 8.49 3.62 -1.87
N SER A 46 8.03 4.36 -2.89
CA SER A 46 6.62 4.40 -3.30
C SER A 46 6.06 3.06 -3.80
N SER A 47 6.90 2.11 -4.22
CA SER A 47 6.46 0.75 -4.57
C SER A 47 6.57 -0.25 -3.42
N ALA A 48 7.47 -0.04 -2.47
CA ALA A 48 7.72 -0.97 -1.36
C ALA A 48 6.84 -0.70 -0.13
N ILE A 49 6.53 0.57 0.18
CA ILE A 49 5.75 0.94 1.36
C ILE A 49 4.28 0.48 1.28
N PRO A 50 3.56 0.64 0.14
CA PRO A 50 2.19 0.16 0.07
C PRO A 50 2.14 -1.36 0.09
N ALA A 51 3.16 -2.02 -0.48
CA ALA A 51 3.27 -3.47 -0.49
C ALA A 51 3.45 -4.03 0.93
N PHE A 52 4.25 -3.39 1.78
CA PHE A 52 4.42 -3.80 3.18
C PHE A 52 3.11 -3.67 3.97
N ALA A 53 2.46 -2.50 3.92
CA ALA A 53 1.18 -2.29 4.62
C ALA A 53 0.08 -3.24 4.13
N LEU A 54 0.04 -3.51 2.82
CA LEU A 54 -0.90 -4.45 2.22
C LEU A 54 -0.64 -5.90 2.65
N ILE A 55 0.63 -6.34 2.68
CA ILE A 55 0.99 -7.69 3.14
C ILE A 55 0.62 -7.85 4.62
N SER A 56 0.92 -6.85 5.45
CA SER A 56 0.49 -6.84 6.85
C SER A 56 -1.02 -6.98 7.00
N TYR A 57 -1.79 -6.26 6.19
CA TYR A 57 -3.25 -6.39 6.17
C TYR A 57 -3.71 -7.78 5.76
N LEU A 58 -3.12 -8.36 4.71
CA LEU A 58 -3.47 -9.71 4.23
C LEU A 58 -3.14 -10.79 5.27
N LEU A 59 -2.01 -10.66 5.97
CA LEU A 59 -1.61 -11.60 7.01
C LEU A 59 -2.49 -11.52 8.27
N ALA A 60 -3.13 -10.39 8.53
CA ALA A 60 -4.12 -10.27 9.60
C ALA A 60 -5.52 -10.71 9.14
N LEU A 61 -5.95 -10.29 7.94
CA LEU A 61 -7.31 -10.52 7.44
C LEU A 61 -7.54 -11.98 7.04
N THR A 62 -6.63 -12.59 6.27
CA THR A 62 -6.82 -13.95 5.73
C THR A 62 -7.09 -14.98 6.81
N PRO A 63 -6.26 -15.10 7.87
CA PRO A 63 -6.55 -16.08 8.92
C PRO A 63 -7.81 -15.70 9.72
N THR A 64 -8.14 -14.41 9.83
CA THR A 64 -9.39 -13.95 10.48
C THR A 64 -10.63 -14.38 9.71
N VAL A 65 -10.61 -14.29 8.39
CA VAL A 65 -11.73 -14.73 7.55
C VAL A 65 -11.86 -16.25 7.59
N VAL A 66 -10.75 -16.98 7.46
CA VAL A 66 -10.74 -18.45 7.52
C VAL A 66 -11.31 -18.96 8.84
N MET A 67 -10.98 -18.32 9.97
CA MET A 67 -11.53 -18.74 11.26
C MET A 67 -13.01 -18.39 11.42
N LEU A 68 -13.47 -17.27 10.86
CA LEU A 68 -14.88 -16.88 10.92
C LEU A 68 -15.75 -17.75 10.01
N MET A 69 -15.17 -18.31 8.93
CA MET A 69 -15.82 -19.33 8.10
C MET A 69 -15.97 -20.67 8.83
N GLY A 70 -15.35 -20.83 10.01
CA GLY A 70 -15.45 -22.04 10.82
C GLY A 70 -14.65 -23.22 10.29
N TRP A 71 -13.61 -22.96 9.49
CA TRP A 71 -12.71 -24.02 9.06
C TRP A 71 -12.07 -24.67 10.30
N ASP A 72 -12.16 -25.99 10.40
CA ASP A 72 -11.57 -26.77 11.50
C ASP A 72 -12.28 -26.53 12.85
N GLY A 73 -13.56 -26.14 12.81
CA GLY A 73 -14.35 -25.88 14.02
C GLY A 73 -13.97 -24.59 14.74
N THR A 74 -13.24 -23.70 14.06
CA THR A 74 -12.88 -22.38 14.58
C THR A 74 -14.10 -21.45 14.65
N GLY A 75 -13.98 -20.37 15.42
CA GLY A 75 -15.06 -19.39 15.55
C GLY A 75 -14.60 -18.10 16.22
N PRO A 76 -15.53 -17.25 16.68
CA PRO A 76 -15.19 -15.96 17.30
C PRO A 76 -14.31 -16.10 18.55
N SER A 77 -14.41 -17.20 19.28
CA SER A 77 -13.55 -17.50 20.44
C SER A 77 -12.09 -17.74 20.06
N SER A 78 -11.82 -18.16 18.81
CA SER A 78 -10.47 -18.40 18.30
C SER A 78 -9.66 -17.12 18.10
N PHE A 79 -10.29 -15.94 18.20
CA PHE A 79 -9.64 -14.63 18.06
C PHE A 79 -8.50 -14.45 19.09
N ALA A 80 -8.63 -15.07 20.26
CA ALA A 80 -7.61 -15.04 21.29
C ALA A 80 -6.26 -15.60 20.82
N THR A 81 -6.26 -16.52 19.84
CA THR A 81 -5.02 -17.10 19.30
C THR A 81 -4.26 -16.15 18.36
N LEU A 82 -4.95 -15.14 17.80
CA LEU A 82 -4.37 -14.19 16.84
C LEU A 82 -4.10 -12.80 17.43
N ILE A 83 -4.27 -12.61 18.74
CA ILE A 83 -4.03 -11.32 19.42
C ILE A 83 -2.64 -10.75 19.07
N GLY A 84 -1.59 -11.59 19.07
CA GLY A 84 -0.25 -11.15 18.69
C GLY A 84 -0.16 -10.67 17.24
N VAL A 85 -0.88 -11.32 16.32
CA VAL A 85 -0.96 -10.90 14.91
C VAL A 85 -1.70 -9.56 14.80
N PHE A 86 -2.78 -9.38 15.56
CA PHE A 86 -3.55 -8.13 15.58
C PHE A 86 -2.74 -6.97 16.13
N TYR A 87 -1.98 -7.14 17.22
CA TYR A 87 -1.13 -6.07 17.75
C TYR A 87 0.03 -5.72 16.83
N PHE A 88 0.82 -6.71 16.42
CA PHE A 88 2.11 -6.43 15.76
C PHE A 88 2.02 -6.33 14.24
N ILE A 89 1.36 -7.28 13.58
CA ILE A 89 1.33 -7.34 12.11
C ILE A 89 0.22 -6.44 11.59
N GLY A 90 -1.02 -6.67 12.01
CA GLY A 90 -2.20 -5.91 11.57
C GLY A 90 -2.25 -4.50 12.14
N GLY A 91 -1.78 -4.29 13.37
CA GLY A 91 -1.85 -3.02 14.07
C GLY A 91 -0.63 -2.14 13.86
N MET A 92 0.46 -2.44 14.57
CA MET A 92 1.70 -1.66 14.54
C MET A 92 2.34 -1.63 13.15
N GLY A 93 2.51 -2.79 12.51
CA GLY A 93 3.13 -2.89 11.20
C GLY A 93 2.38 -2.07 10.14
N MET A 94 1.06 -2.16 10.14
CA MET A 94 0.21 -1.41 9.22
C MET A 94 0.20 0.10 9.50
N THR A 95 0.19 0.50 10.78
CA THR A 95 0.25 1.91 11.18
C THR A 95 1.58 2.54 10.78
N ILE A 96 2.70 1.84 10.99
CA ILE A 96 4.03 2.28 10.57
C ILE A 96 4.09 2.42 9.04
N GLY A 97 3.55 1.45 8.31
CA GLY A 97 3.41 1.52 6.85
C GLY A 97 2.61 2.74 6.39
N ALA A 98 1.52 3.07 7.09
CA ALA A 98 0.72 4.27 6.81
C ALA A 98 1.54 5.55 7.02
N VAL A 99 2.30 5.67 8.12
CA VAL A 99 3.14 6.85 8.37
C VAL A 99 4.17 7.04 7.25
N PHE A 100 4.75 5.95 6.73
CA PHE A 100 5.67 6.04 5.60
C PHE A 100 4.97 6.50 4.31
N GLU A 101 3.72 6.13 4.05
CA GLU A 101 2.94 6.66 2.92
C GLU A 101 2.71 8.17 3.05
N TRP A 102 2.49 8.66 4.26
CA TRP A 102 2.37 10.09 4.53
C TRP A 102 3.68 10.82 4.21
N VAL A 103 4.83 10.26 4.58
CA VAL A 103 6.16 10.81 4.27
C VAL A 103 6.43 10.85 2.75
N VAL A 104 5.94 9.86 2.00
CA VAL A 104 6.03 9.82 0.53
C VAL A 104 5.09 10.84 -0.14
N GLY A 105 4.05 11.31 0.56
CA GLY A 105 3.08 12.28 0.06
C GLY A 105 1.78 11.66 -0.47
N ASN A 106 1.56 10.36 -0.23
CA ASN A 106 0.35 9.64 -0.66
C ASN A 106 -0.72 9.70 0.45
N THR A 107 -1.69 10.61 0.30
CA THR A 107 -2.71 10.86 1.35
C THR A 107 -3.81 9.80 1.41
N PHE A 108 -4.25 9.25 0.28
CA PHE A 108 -5.32 8.25 0.26
C PHE A 108 -4.89 6.91 0.91
N PRO A 109 -3.77 6.28 0.51
CA PRO A 109 -3.27 5.07 1.19
C PRO A 109 -2.94 5.30 2.66
N PHE A 110 -2.44 6.49 3.03
CA PHE A 110 -2.20 6.85 4.43
C PHE A 110 -3.49 6.75 5.28
N ILE A 111 -4.59 7.35 4.83
CA ILE A 111 -5.85 7.34 5.58
C ILE A 111 -6.40 5.91 5.67
N VAL A 112 -6.37 5.18 4.56
CA VAL A 112 -6.86 3.79 4.51
C VAL A 112 -6.02 2.92 5.45
N PHE A 113 -4.70 2.86 5.26
CA PHE A 113 -3.85 1.99 6.07
C PHE A 113 -3.78 2.40 7.53
N GLY A 114 -3.81 3.70 7.84
CA GLY A 114 -3.80 4.20 9.21
C GLY A 114 -5.09 3.83 9.97
N THR A 115 -6.25 3.98 9.33
CA THR A 115 -7.53 3.60 9.95
C THR A 115 -7.66 2.09 10.12
N PHE A 116 -7.25 1.28 9.14
CA PHE A 116 -7.24 -0.18 9.27
C PHE A 116 -6.20 -0.69 10.30
N GLY A 117 -5.05 -0.03 10.44
CA GLY A 117 -4.08 -0.34 11.50
C GLY A 117 -4.67 -0.09 12.89
N GLY A 118 -5.35 1.05 13.07
CA GLY A 118 -6.10 1.35 14.30
C GLY A 118 -7.21 0.32 14.59
N PHE A 119 -7.93 -0.14 13.55
CA PHE A 119 -8.95 -1.17 13.68
C PHE A 119 -8.39 -2.50 14.21
N TRP A 120 -7.24 -2.96 13.72
CA TRP A 120 -6.64 -4.20 14.22
C TRP A 120 -6.15 -4.07 15.66
N LEU A 121 -5.63 -2.90 16.05
CA LEU A 121 -5.25 -2.63 17.45
C LEU A 121 -6.46 -2.64 18.39
N SER A 122 -7.57 -2.01 18.01
CA SER A 122 -8.78 -2.01 18.84
C SER A 122 -9.44 -3.38 18.92
N VAL A 123 -9.42 -4.17 17.84
CA VAL A 123 -9.85 -5.58 17.86
C VAL A 123 -8.93 -6.41 18.76
N ALA A 124 -7.61 -6.18 18.73
CA ALA A 124 -6.68 -6.85 19.65
C ALA A 124 -7.08 -6.62 21.11
N VAL A 125 -7.31 -5.36 21.50
CA VAL A 125 -7.73 -4.98 22.86
C VAL A 125 -9.10 -5.58 23.22
N LEU A 126 -10.05 -5.59 22.28
CA LEU A 126 -11.41 -6.10 22.50
C LEU A 126 -11.43 -7.59 22.88
N PHE A 127 -10.55 -8.37 22.27
CA PHE A 127 -10.49 -9.83 22.46
C PHE A 127 -9.34 -10.27 23.37
N ASP A 128 -8.56 -9.33 23.90
CA ASP A 128 -7.48 -9.61 24.84
C ASP A 128 -8.04 -10.06 26.20
N PRO A 129 -7.75 -11.30 26.66
CA PRO A 129 -8.23 -11.79 27.95
C PRO A 129 -7.74 -10.94 29.13
N THR A 130 -6.60 -10.24 28.98
CA THR A 130 -6.02 -9.41 30.04
C THR A 130 -6.83 -8.14 30.29
N MET A 131 -7.56 -7.65 29.30
CA MET A 131 -8.37 -6.43 29.38
C MET A 131 -9.71 -6.65 30.07
N GLN A 132 -10.14 -7.91 30.23
CA GLN A 132 -11.34 -8.31 30.99
C GLN A 132 -12.63 -7.56 30.60
N ILE A 133 -12.76 -7.12 29.34
CA ILE A 133 -13.90 -6.31 28.89
C ILE A 133 -15.23 -7.05 29.05
N ALA A 134 -15.23 -8.37 28.79
CA ALA A 134 -16.43 -9.19 28.95
C ALA A 134 -16.88 -9.27 30.42
N SER A 135 -15.96 -9.26 31.40
CA SER A 135 -16.34 -9.39 32.82
C SER A 135 -17.00 -8.14 33.41
N ALA A 136 -17.02 -7.03 32.66
CA ALA A 136 -17.80 -5.85 33.03
C ALA A 136 -19.33 -6.06 32.87
N PHE A 137 -19.75 -7.15 32.22
CA PHE A 137 -21.16 -7.45 31.95
C PHE A 137 -21.67 -8.65 32.78
N PRO A 138 -22.92 -8.62 33.28
CA PRO A 138 -23.46 -9.64 34.20
C PRO A 138 -23.38 -11.09 33.71
N ASP A 139 -23.45 -11.33 32.40
CA ASP A 139 -23.35 -12.66 31.77
C ASP A 139 -22.18 -12.75 30.76
N GLY A 140 -21.18 -11.90 30.92
CA GLY A 140 -20.03 -11.86 30.02
C GLY A 140 -20.43 -11.62 28.56
N THR A 141 -19.87 -12.44 27.67
CA THR A 141 -20.11 -12.41 26.22
C THR A 141 -21.56 -12.75 25.82
N ASN A 142 -22.35 -13.34 26.72
CA ASN A 142 -23.74 -13.71 26.43
C ASN A 142 -24.72 -12.55 26.70
N THR A 143 -24.25 -11.47 27.30
CA THR A 143 -25.09 -10.30 27.59
C THR A 143 -25.46 -9.59 26.28
N PRO A 144 -26.75 -9.32 25.99
CA PRO A 144 -27.16 -8.58 24.80
C PRO A 144 -26.46 -7.22 24.66
N ALA A 145 -26.22 -6.52 25.78
CA ALA A 145 -25.52 -5.24 25.81
C ALA A 145 -24.08 -5.32 25.27
N TYR A 146 -23.34 -6.38 25.61
CA TYR A 146 -21.99 -6.62 25.09
C TYR A 146 -22.02 -6.83 23.57
N ASN A 147 -22.93 -7.70 23.11
CA ASN A 147 -23.07 -8.03 21.69
C ASN A 147 -23.54 -6.84 20.84
N HIS A 148 -24.47 -6.02 21.35
CA HIS A 148 -24.91 -4.81 20.66
C HIS A 148 -23.76 -3.78 20.50
N GLY A 149 -22.92 -3.61 21.54
CA GLY A 149 -21.77 -2.70 21.46
C GLY A 149 -20.79 -3.11 20.35
N ILE A 150 -20.48 -4.39 20.27
CA ILE A 150 -19.61 -4.96 19.23
C ILE A 150 -20.26 -4.87 17.84
N GLN A 151 -21.57 -5.15 17.74
CA GLN A 151 -22.31 -5.03 16.48
C GLN A 151 -22.28 -3.61 15.94
N PHE A 152 -22.53 -2.59 16.76
CA PHE A 152 -22.46 -1.20 16.31
C PHE A 152 -21.06 -0.83 15.85
N TYR A 153 -20.03 -1.24 16.59
CA TYR A 153 -18.65 -1.03 16.20
C TYR A 153 -18.36 -1.58 14.79
N PHE A 154 -18.63 -2.87 14.53
CA PHE A 154 -18.41 -3.47 13.22
C PHE A 154 -19.33 -2.92 12.11
N THR A 155 -20.55 -2.48 12.46
CA THR A 155 -21.48 -1.89 11.48
C THR A 155 -20.95 -0.56 10.94
N PHE A 156 -20.45 0.33 11.80
CA PHE A 156 -19.86 1.59 11.34
C PHE A 156 -18.55 1.37 10.57
N TRP A 157 -17.77 0.35 10.94
CA TRP A 157 -16.61 -0.07 10.14
C TRP A 157 -17.00 -0.57 8.75
N ALA A 158 -18.10 -1.34 8.63
CA ALA A 158 -18.62 -1.77 7.33
C ALA A 158 -19.04 -0.58 6.46
N VAL A 159 -19.66 0.44 7.05
CA VAL A 159 -19.99 1.70 6.35
C VAL A 159 -18.72 2.41 5.86
N LEU A 160 -17.69 2.53 6.71
CA LEU A 160 -16.42 3.14 6.31
C LEU A 160 -15.73 2.35 5.19
N ALA A 161 -15.72 1.02 5.28
CA ALA A 161 -15.17 0.15 4.24
C ALA A 161 -15.90 0.33 2.90
N ALA A 162 -17.24 0.47 2.93
CA ALA A 162 -18.03 0.77 1.74
C ALA A 162 -17.67 2.14 1.13
N LEU A 163 -17.43 3.16 1.95
CA LEU A 163 -16.97 4.48 1.49
C LEU A 163 -15.59 4.39 0.83
N TYR A 164 -14.64 3.66 1.43
CA TYR A 164 -13.34 3.41 0.83
C TYR A 164 -13.43 2.63 -0.47
N PHE A 165 -14.33 1.65 -0.57
CA PHE A 165 -14.59 0.92 -1.80
C PHE A 165 -15.02 1.87 -2.93
N VAL A 166 -16.01 2.74 -2.68
CA VAL A 166 -16.47 3.73 -3.67
C VAL A 166 -15.35 4.72 -4.04
N ALA A 167 -14.58 5.20 -3.06
CA ALA A 167 -13.45 6.11 -3.32
C ALA A 167 -12.35 5.43 -4.17
N SER A 168 -12.10 4.14 -3.94
CA SER A 168 -11.11 3.35 -4.70
C SER A 168 -11.53 3.09 -6.16
N LEU A 169 -12.83 3.03 -6.43
CA LEU A 169 -13.34 2.92 -7.80
C LEU A 169 -13.00 4.18 -8.62
N ARG A 170 -13.08 5.38 -8.01
CA ARG A 170 -12.74 6.63 -8.69
C ARG A 170 -11.26 6.70 -9.10
N THR A 171 -10.36 6.20 -8.25
CA THR A 171 -8.92 6.21 -8.54
C THR A 171 -8.55 5.14 -9.56
N ASN A 172 -9.07 3.91 -9.45
CA ASN A 172 -8.76 2.82 -10.37
C ASN A 172 -9.43 2.94 -11.74
N VAL A 173 -10.67 3.46 -11.84
CA VAL A 173 -11.31 3.69 -13.15
C VAL A 173 -10.55 4.74 -13.96
N ALA A 174 -10.01 5.79 -13.34
CA ALA A 174 -9.18 6.78 -14.04
C ALA A 174 -7.87 6.18 -14.59
N PHE A 175 -7.28 5.19 -13.89
CA PHE A 175 -6.11 4.44 -14.40
C PHE A 175 -6.49 3.39 -15.44
N ALA A 176 -7.64 2.71 -15.28
CA ALA A 176 -8.12 1.67 -16.17
C ALA A 176 -8.72 2.19 -17.48
N VAL A 177 -9.22 3.44 -17.52
CA VAL A 177 -9.72 4.13 -18.73
C VAL A 177 -8.59 4.76 -19.55
N ARG A 178 -7.36 4.79 -19.01
CA ARG A 178 -6.17 5.19 -19.78
C ARG A 178 -5.29 4.01 -20.25
N PRO A 179 -5.80 2.92 -20.85
CA PRO A 179 -4.97 2.01 -21.61
C PRO A 179 -4.76 2.63 -23.01
N SER A 180 -3.51 2.98 -23.32
CA SER A 180 -3.00 3.27 -24.68
C SER A 180 -3.66 4.40 -25.52
N ILE A 181 -3.30 5.67 -25.26
CA ILE A 181 -3.42 6.75 -26.27
C ILE A 181 -2.08 7.30 -26.79
N HIS A 182 -0.96 6.66 -26.42
CA HIS A 182 0.35 6.98 -27.00
C HIS A 182 1.04 5.73 -27.54
N LEU A 183 0.53 5.22 -28.66
CA LEU A 183 1.34 4.55 -29.66
C LEU A 183 1.10 5.26 -31.00
N HIS A 184 2.20 5.70 -31.61
CA HIS A 184 2.34 6.30 -32.96
C HIS A 184 1.79 7.73 -33.13
N VAL A 185 2.66 8.73 -32.95
CA VAL A 185 3.29 9.52 -34.04
C VAL A 185 4.66 9.99 -33.56
#